data_AF-A0A6A6JV27-F1
#
_entry.id   AF-A0A6A6JV27-F1
#
_cell.length_a   1.000
_cell.length_b   1.000
_cell.length_c   1.000
_cell.angle_alpha   90.00
_cell.angle_beta   90.00
_cell.angle_gamma   90.00
#
_symmetry.space_group_name_H-M   'P 1'
#
loop_
_entity.id
_entity.type
_entity.pdbx_description
1 polymer ?
#
loop_
_entity_poly.entity_id
_entity_poly.type
_entity_poly.pdbx_seq_one_letter_code
_entity_poly.pdbx_strand_id
1 'polypeptide(L)'
;MRSRAHKNLMAARRARQQSAGAPGATSKKSKANDTSNPPIASSGLPSSTDKFSVETTSTASGASTPAPVDLLTLTVYERKALGSVQFLLKCLRNATKRNHIHPPRIHGDLESAIHLCDAADTLGLLHYVQNTISYHNNAIFRSIPSEAVVSMVEELATSDASNVARDKFVSMVAQRIAYLVRKNMLTAEWPLDDTKDGSEKYLDMVSQYPTVKTAVDQINAPWTASQHARQTAEARRVERARRAAAAAERKKQAVIERLEWKKAAEEQYGSDMDARAVFVEKLKRQNKVMTLTSEEMELAAGLMGYGDVEIGRYL
;
A
#
# COMPACT_ATOMS: atom_id res chain seq x y z
N MET A 1 21.93 19.81 -18.87
CA MET A 1 20.47 19.81 -18.60
C MET A 1 20.23 19.45 -17.13
N ARG A 2 19.58 20.32 -16.33
CA ARG A 2 19.34 20.05 -14.89
C ARG A 2 18.19 19.04 -14.73
N SER A 3 18.39 18.00 -13.91
CA SER A 3 17.42 16.90 -13.71
C SER A 3 16.10 17.38 -13.11
N ARG A 4 14.99 16.66 -13.38
CA ARG A 4 13.65 16.97 -12.83
C ARG A 4 13.65 17.06 -11.31
N ALA A 5 14.45 16.24 -10.62
CA ALA A 5 14.59 16.27 -9.17
C ALA A 5 15.12 17.62 -8.66
N HIS A 6 16.08 18.21 -9.37
CA HIS A 6 16.65 19.51 -9.01
C HIS A 6 15.65 20.66 -9.21
N LYS A 7 14.80 20.59 -10.24
CA LYS A 7 13.72 21.58 -10.45
C LYS A 7 12.68 21.54 -9.33
N ASN A 8 12.29 20.34 -8.90
CA ASN A 8 11.32 20.16 -7.80
C ASN A 8 11.89 20.64 -6.46
N LEU A 9 13.17 20.38 -6.18
CA LEU A 9 13.85 20.86 -4.98
C LEU A 9 13.88 22.40 -4.92
N MET A 10 14.19 23.06 -6.06
CA MET A 10 14.24 24.52 -6.13
C MET A 10 12.85 25.16 -6.01
N ALA A 11 11.81 24.52 -6.57
CA ALA A 11 10.42 24.97 -6.41
C ALA A 11 9.96 24.89 -4.94
N ALA A 12 10.28 23.80 -4.24
CA ALA A 12 9.95 23.64 -2.82
C ALA A 12 10.68 24.66 -1.92
N ARG A 13 11.93 25.02 -2.25
CA ARG A 13 12.68 26.06 -1.54
C ARG A 13 12.08 27.45 -1.70
N ARG A 14 11.63 27.82 -2.91
CA ARG A 14 10.97 29.11 -3.15
C ARG A 14 9.64 29.24 -2.41
N ALA A 15 8.84 28.17 -2.36
CA ALA A 15 7.58 28.17 -1.62
C ALA A 15 7.78 28.42 -0.11
N ARG A 16 8.84 27.84 0.48
CA ARG A 16 9.18 28.06 1.90
C ARG A 16 9.69 29.47 2.21
N GLN A 17 10.41 30.08 1.28
CA GLN A 17 10.87 31.48 1.44
C GLN A 17 9.72 32.48 1.32
N GLN A 18 8.73 32.20 0.47
CA GLN A 18 7.54 33.04 0.35
C GLN A 18 6.62 32.93 1.58
N SER A 19 6.55 31.77 2.25
CA SER A 19 5.76 31.61 3.48
C SER A 19 6.41 32.18 4.74
N ALA A 20 7.71 32.48 4.72
CA ALA A 20 8.46 32.97 5.88
C ALA A 20 8.60 34.51 5.94
N GLY A 21 8.09 35.23 4.92
CA GLY A 21 8.31 36.67 4.75
C GLY A 21 7.14 37.59 5.14
N ALA A 22 6.07 37.09 5.76
CA ALA A 22 4.94 37.92 6.18
C ALA A 22 4.99 38.17 7.70
N PRO A 23 5.35 39.38 8.18
CA PRO A 23 5.21 39.73 9.58
C PRO A 23 3.77 40.16 9.85
N GLY A 24 3.12 39.51 10.81
CA GLY A 24 1.88 40.00 11.41
C GLY A 24 0.62 39.27 10.99
N ALA A 25 0.33 38.14 11.65
CA ALA A 25 -1.04 37.75 11.96
C ALA A 25 -1.04 36.89 13.22
N THR A 26 -1.76 37.37 14.22
CA THR A 26 -1.86 36.88 15.59
C THR A 26 -2.34 35.43 15.70
N SER A 27 -1.57 34.66 16.47
CA SER A 27 -1.84 33.31 16.96
C SER A 27 -3.18 33.21 17.71
N LYS A 28 -4.07 32.31 17.25
CA LYS A 28 -5.14 31.73 18.06
C LYS A 28 -4.66 30.39 18.60
N LYS A 29 -4.47 30.35 19.93
CA LYS A 29 -4.27 29.17 20.78
C LYS A 29 -5.20 28.01 20.40
N SER A 30 -4.62 26.85 20.10
CA SER A 30 -5.26 25.56 20.35
C SER A 30 -4.28 24.64 21.07
N LYS A 31 -4.73 24.24 22.27
CA LYS A 31 -4.17 23.39 23.30
C LYS A 31 -3.40 22.17 22.77
N ALA A 32 -2.22 21.97 23.34
CA ALA A 32 -1.43 20.76 23.30
C ALA A 32 -2.18 19.57 23.93
N ASN A 33 -1.96 18.38 23.38
CA ASN A 33 -2.01 17.15 24.15
C ASN A 33 -0.69 16.42 23.91
N ASP A 34 0.15 16.47 24.93
CA ASP A 34 1.42 15.77 25.07
C ASP A 34 1.17 14.29 25.29
N THR A 35 1.79 13.45 24.46
CA THR A 35 2.33 12.17 24.93
C THR A 35 3.70 11.95 24.28
N SER A 36 4.69 12.33 25.07
CA SER A 36 6.11 12.00 25.08
C SER A 36 6.53 10.69 24.38
N ASN A 37 7.54 10.81 23.51
CA ASN A 37 8.55 9.78 23.31
C ASN A 37 9.43 9.68 24.58
N PRO A 38 9.81 8.48 25.05
CA PRO A 38 10.92 8.35 25.97
C PRO A 38 12.26 8.16 25.22
N PRO A 39 13.38 8.63 25.79
CA PRO A 39 14.71 8.57 25.21
C PRO A 39 15.52 7.33 25.63
N ILE A 40 16.63 7.17 24.93
CA ILE A 40 17.76 6.24 25.05
C ILE A 40 18.22 6.00 26.50
N ALA A 41 18.47 4.73 26.85
CA ALA A 41 19.37 4.36 27.94
C ALA A 41 20.26 3.17 27.54
N SER A 42 21.56 3.42 27.62
CA SER A 42 22.66 2.46 27.61
C SER A 42 22.85 1.92 29.02
N SER A 43 22.90 0.60 29.17
CA SER A 43 23.49 -0.13 30.31
C SER A 43 23.63 -1.58 29.82
N GLY A 44 24.83 -2.11 29.64
CA GLY A 44 25.71 -2.48 30.74
C GLY A 44 25.62 -4.00 30.89
N LEU A 45 26.66 -4.71 30.48
CA LEU A 45 26.84 -6.15 30.73
C LEU A 45 26.57 -6.49 32.20
N PRO A 46 26.18 -7.73 32.48
CA PRO A 46 27.16 -8.57 33.16
C PRO A 46 27.44 -9.88 32.44
N SER A 47 28.74 -10.12 32.28
CA SER A 47 29.36 -11.43 32.15
C SER A 47 28.93 -12.30 33.33
N SER A 48 28.26 -13.41 33.05
CA SER A 48 28.18 -14.54 33.98
C SER A 48 28.68 -15.79 33.27
N THR A 49 29.86 -16.24 33.70
CA THR A 49 30.41 -17.55 33.41
C THR A 49 29.75 -18.57 34.34
N ASP A 50 28.68 -19.22 33.88
CA ASP A 50 28.24 -20.45 34.53
C ASP A 50 28.89 -21.65 33.86
N LYS A 51 29.83 -22.24 34.59
CA LYS A 51 30.43 -23.54 34.32
C LYS A 51 29.37 -24.60 34.53
N PHE A 52 28.71 -25.04 33.46
CA PHE A 52 27.99 -26.30 33.46
C PHE A 52 29.00 -27.44 33.30
N SER A 53 29.46 -28.00 34.42
CA SER A 53 30.03 -29.34 34.46
C SER A 53 28.90 -30.33 34.21
N VAL A 54 28.78 -30.81 32.97
CA VAL A 54 28.00 -32.02 32.69
C VAL A 54 28.94 -33.20 32.95
N GLU A 55 28.78 -33.82 34.11
CA GLU A 55 29.22 -35.20 34.33
C GLU A 55 28.36 -36.10 33.44
N THR A 56 28.88 -36.40 32.24
CA THR A 56 28.34 -37.47 31.42
C THR A 56 28.80 -38.79 32.06
N THR A 57 27.99 -39.34 32.96
CA THR A 57 28.07 -40.75 33.34
C THR A 57 27.84 -41.59 32.08
N SER A 58 28.94 -42.02 31.48
CA SER A 58 29.01 -43.04 30.45
C SER A 58 28.49 -44.36 31.00
N THR A 59 27.17 -44.55 30.94
CA THR A 59 26.57 -45.88 31.06
C THR A 59 26.59 -46.47 29.66
N ALA A 60 27.55 -47.36 29.42
CA ALA A 60 27.66 -48.13 28.20
C ALA A 60 26.44 -49.04 28.06
N SER A 61 25.37 -48.53 27.45
CA SER A 61 24.26 -49.35 26.96
C SER A 61 24.68 -49.91 25.61
N GLY A 62 24.71 -51.24 25.51
CA GLY A 62 25.19 -51.99 24.36
C GLY A 62 24.67 -51.44 23.04
N ALA A 63 25.61 -51.00 22.20
CA ALA A 63 25.34 -50.63 20.83
C ALA A 63 24.85 -51.88 20.09
N SER A 64 23.53 -52.03 19.99
CA SER A 64 22.92 -52.91 19.01
C SER A 64 23.37 -52.40 17.64
N THR A 65 24.14 -53.21 16.93
CA THR A 65 24.51 -52.95 15.55
C THR A 65 23.23 -52.63 14.78
N PRO A 66 23.08 -51.42 14.20
CA PRO A 66 21.87 -51.08 13.46
C PRO A 66 21.69 -52.11 12.34
N ALA A 67 20.55 -52.79 12.33
CA ALA A 67 20.22 -53.74 11.29
C ALA A 67 20.33 -53.05 9.92
N PRO A 68 20.82 -53.74 8.88
CA PRO A 68 20.92 -53.17 7.54
C PRO A 68 19.53 -52.70 7.11
N VAL A 69 19.39 -51.39 6.88
CA VAL A 69 18.15 -50.79 6.39
C VAL A 69 17.94 -51.32 4.96
N ASP A 70 16.88 -52.10 4.76
CA ASP A 70 16.54 -52.62 3.45
C ASP A 70 16.09 -51.45 2.56
N LEU A 71 16.89 -51.15 1.52
CA LEU A 71 16.65 -50.05 0.60
C LEU A 71 15.35 -50.23 -0.20
N LEU A 72 14.79 -51.45 -0.23
CA LEU A 72 13.55 -51.76 -0.93
C LEU A 72 12.30 -51.43 -0.10
N THR A 73 12.41 -51.31 1.22
CA THR A 73 11.28 -50.93 2.09
C THR A 73 11.09 -49.43 2.19
N LEU A 74 12.07 -48.65 1.73
CA LEU A 74 12.02 -47.19 1.74
C LEU A 74 11.10 -46.67 0.64
N THR A 75 10.27 -45.71 1.02
CA THR A 75 9.45 -44.94 0.09
C THR A 75 10.34 -44.25 -0.96
N VAL A 76 9.76 -43.89 -2.10
CA VAL A 76 10.47 -43.16 -3.16
C VAL A 76 11.11 -41.88 -2.62
N TYR A 77 10.40 -41.22 -1.70
CA TYR A 77 10.86 -40.01 -1.01
C TYR A 77 12.10 -40.26 -0.15
N GLU A 78 12.08 -41.31 0.70
CA GLU A 78 13.21 -41.65 1.57
C GLU A 78 14.46 -42.04 0.79
N ARG A 79 14.31 -42.72 -0.36
CA ARG A 79 15.44 -43.05 -1.24
C ARG A 79 16.11 -41.81 -1.84
N LYS A 80 15.32 -40.82 -2.27
CA LYS A 80 15.86 -39.53 -2.75
C LYS A 80 16.55 -38.77 -1.60
N ALA A 81 15.95 -38.74 -0.42
CA ALA A 81 16.54 -38.11 0.76
C ALA A 81 17.90 -38.73 1.14
N LEU A 82 18.03 -40.06 1.09
CA LEU A 82 19.29 -40.75 1.35
C LEU A 82 20.40 -40.33 0.36
N GLY A 83 20.05 -40.19 -0.93
CA GLY A 83 20.97 -39.68 -1.96
C GLY A 83 21.45 -38.26 -1.65
N SER A 84 20.53 -37.38 -1.24
CA SER A 84 20.84 -35.99 -0.84
C SER A 84 21.74 -35.92 0.39
N VAL A 85 21.50 -36.76 1.40
CA VAL A 85 22.35 -36.87 2.60
C VAL A 85 23.76 -37.34 2.23
N GLN A 86 23.88 -38.37 1.39
CA GLN A 86 25.20 -38.84 0.91
C GLN A 86 25.95 -37.76 0.14
N PHE A 87 25.25 -37.00 -0.71
CA PHE A 87 25.85 -35.87 -1.43
C PHE A 87 26.33 -34.78 -0.48
N LEU A 88 25.52 -34.41 0.53
CA LEU A 88 25.91 -33.42 1.53
C LEU A 88 27.13 -33.87 2.33
N LEU A 89 27.16 -35.13 2.78
CA LEU A 89 28.31 -35.70 3.49
C LEU A 89 29.58 -35.71 2.61
N LYS A 90 29.44 -35.97 1.31
CA LYS A 90 30.55 -35.87 0.35
C LYS A 90 31.05 -34.42 0.23
N CYS A 91 30.14 -33.44 0.16
CA CYS A 91 30.48 -32.02 0.15
C CYS A 91 31.21 -31.60 1.43
N LEU A 92 30.70 -31.99 2.61
CA LEU A 92 31.34 -31.71 3.89
C LEU A 92 32.72 -32.36 3.97
N ARG A 93 32.85 -33.63 3.58
CA ARG A 93 34.14 -34.35 3.57
C ARG A 93 35.16 -33.68 2.64
N ASN A 94 34.72 -33.15 1.51
CA ASN A 94 35.59 -32.40 0.61
C ASN A 94 35.96 -31.02 1.18
N ALA A 95 35.02 -30.38 1.88
CA ALA A 95 35.23 -29.08 2.53
C ALA A 95 36.22 -29.18 3.70
N THR A 96 36.10 -30.19 4.56
CA THR A 96 37.02 -30.43 5.68
C THR A 96 38.43 -30.79 5.22
N LYS A 97 38.58 -31.41 4.04
CA LYS A 97 39.90 -31.74 3.47
C LYS A 97 40.63 -30.54 2.85
N ARG A 98 39.94 -29.44 2.52
CA ARG A 98 40.50 -28.33 1.74
C ARG A 98 40.47 -26.96 2.42
N ASN A 99 39.97 -26.83 3.66
CA ASN A 99 39.81 -25.56 4.40
C ASN A 99 39.04 -24.44 3.65
N HIS A 100 38.52 -24.71 2.46
CA HIS A 100 37.70 -23.82 1.67
C HIS A 100 36.36 -24.50 1.45
N ILE A 101 35.37 -24.08 2.23
CA ILE A 101 34.00 -24.55 2.08
C ILE A 101 33.44 -23.85 0.83
N HIS A 102 33.49 -24.53 -0.30
CA HIS A 102 32.66 -24.14 -1.44
C HIS A 102 31.27 -24.74 -1.21
N PRO A 103 30.26 -23.91 -0.88
CA PRO A 103 28.91 -24.40 -0.66
C PRO A 103 28.42 -25.08 -1.93
N PRO A 104 27.74 -26.24 -1.84
CA PRO A 104 27.17 -26.91 -2.99
C PRO A 104 26.25 -25.94 -3.74
N ARG A 105 26.40 -25.91 -5.05
CA ARG A 105 25.48 -25.24 -5.97
C ARG A 105 24.87 -26.33 -6.84
N ILE A 106 23.68 -26.79 -6.48
CA ILE A 106 22.90 -27.61 -7.40
C ILE A 106 22.36 -26.63 -8.44
N HIS A 107 22.82 -26.77 -9.68
CA HIS A 107 22.41 -25.92 -10.80
C HIS A 107 21.30 -26.55 -11.66
N GLY A 108 21.01 -27.84 -11.47
CA GLY A 108 20.16 -28.61 -12.36
C GLY A 108 18.69 -28.54 -12.00
N ASP A 109 18.30 -29.23 -10.93
CA ASP A 109 16.91 -29.58 -10.68
C ASP A 109 16.41 -28.98 -9.35
N LEU A 110 15.22 -28.37 -9.42
CA LEU A 110 14.56 -27.74 -8.27
C LEU A 110 14.17 -28.78 -7.22
N GLU A 111 13.70 -29.96 -7.64
CA GLU A 111 13.32 -31.04 -6.73
C GLU A 111 14.53 -31.50 -5.90
N SER A 112 15.65 -31.77 -6.59
CA SER A 112 16.93 -32.11 -5.97
C SER A 112 17.43 -31.02 -5.01
N ALA A 113 17.25 -29.75 -5.36
CA ALA A 113 17.62 -28.62 -4.50
C ALA A 113 16.75 -28.54 -3.23
N ILE A 114 15.44 -28.79 -3.33
CA ILE A 114 14.54 -28.84 -2.18
C ILE A 114 14.95 -29.99 -1.27
N HIS A 115 15.15 -31.20 -1.80
CA HIS A 115 15.60 -32.34 -1.00
C HIS A 115 16.98 -32.12 -0.35
N LEU A 116 17.91 -31.44 -1.03
CA LEU A 116 19.20 -31.06 -0.43
C LEU A 116 18.98 -30.09 0.74
N CYS A 117 18.08 -29.12 0.60
CA CYS A 117 17.78 -28.19 1.67
C CYS A 117 17.08 -28.88 2.84
N ASP A 118 16.16 -29.81 2.58
CA ASP A 118 15.49 -30.61 3.62
C ASP A 118 16.50 -31.46 4.41
N ALA A 119 17.41 -32.14 3.70
CA ALA A 119 18.49 -32.90 4.30
C ALA A 119 19.43 -32.00 5.11
N ALA A 120 19.76 -30.81 4.59
CA ALA A 120 20.60 -29.85 5.28
C ALA A 120 19.91 -29.27 6.53
N ASP A 121 18.61 -28.99 6.48
CA ASP A 121 17.83 -28.51 7.63
C ASP A 121 17.80 -29.57 8.75
N THR A 122 17.50 -30.82 8.38
CA THR A 122 17.49 -31.97 9.30
C THR A 122 18.84 -32.17 10.00
N LEU A 123 19.94 -31.86 9.30
CA LEU A 123 21.31 -32.01 9.82
C LEU A 123 21.84 -30.72 10.48
N GLY A 124 21.08 -29.62 10.51
CA GLY A 124 21.54 -28.34 11.06
C GLY A 124 22.62 -27.65 10.20
N LEU A 125 22.66 -27.93 8.90
CA LEU A 125 23.66 -27.49 7.93
C LEU A 125 23.11 -26.49 6.91
N LEU A 126 21.96 -25.88 7.21
CA LEU A 126 21.25 -25.00 6.27
C LEU A 126 22.11 -23.82 5.77
N HIS A 127 23.01 -23.29 6.60
CA HIS A 127 23.91 -22.19 6.21
C HIS A 127 24.87 -22.58 5.09
N TYR A 128 25.23 -23.86 4.97
CA TYR A 128 26.11 -24.34 3.90
C TYR A 128 25.40 -24.49 2.56
N VAL A 129 24.06 -24.58 2.54
CA VAL A 129 23.28 -24.70 1.29
C VAL A 129 22.59 -23.40 0.89
N GLN A 130 22.79 -22.32 1.63
CA GLN A 130 22.14 -21.03 1.38
C GLN A 130 22.41 -20.46 -0.02
N ASN A 131 23.58 -20.75 -0.60
CA ASN A 131 23.89 -20.37 -1.97
C ASN A 131 23.04 -21.11 -3.02
N THR A 132 22.64 -22.36 -2.76
CA THR A 132 21.69 -23.09 -3.60
C THR A 132 20.31 -22.42 -3.53
N ILE A 133 19.84 -22.07 -2.33
CA ILE A 133 18.58 -21.33 -2.15
C ILE A 133 18.61 -20.00 -2.93
N SER A 134 19.69 -19.21 -2.79
CA SER A 134 19.82 -17.94 -3.54
C SER A 134 19.90 -18.12 -5.05
N TYR A 135 20.52 -19.20 -5.54
CA TYR A 135 20.58 -19.50 -6.97
C TYR A 135 19.17 -19.78 -7.52
N HIS A 136 18.41 -20.67 -6.90
CA HIS A 136 17.06 -21.00 -7.34
C HIS A 136 16.09 -19.83 -7.14
N ASN A 137 16.27 -19.02 -6.09
CA ASN A 137 15.53 -17.77 -5.94
C ASN A 137 15.72 -16.86 -7.16
N ASN A 138 16.97 -16.63 -7.56
CA ASN A 138 17.28 -15.80 -8.73
C ASN A 138 16.74 -16.40 -10.03
N ALA A 139 16.74 -17.73 -10.17
CA ALA A 139 16.18 -18.40 -11.34
C ALA A 139 14.66 -18.22 -11.41
N ILE A 140 13.94 -18.51 -10.31
CA ILE A 140 12.48 -18.37 -10.20
C ILE A 140 12.05 -16.91 -10.43
N PHE A 141 12.77 -15.95 -9.86
CA PHE A 141 12.43 -14.53 -10.04
C PHE A 141 12.63 -13.99 -11.46
N ARG A 142 13.43 -14.67 -12.28
CA ARG A 142 13.70 -14.27 -13.67
C ARG A 142 12.77 -14.92 -14.68
N SER A 143 12.06 -15.98 -14.32
CA SER A 143 11.12 -16.68 -15.18
C SER A 143 9.67 -16.52 -14.70
N ILE A 144 8.72 -16.93 -15.54
CA ILE A 144 7.34 -17.19 -15.09
C ILE A 144 7.33 -18.62 -14.56
N PRO A 145 6.92 -18.86 -13.29
CA PRO A 145 6.78 -20.22 -12.78
C PRO A 145 5.80 -21.01 -13.65
N SER A 146 6.28 -22.11 -14.22
CA SER A 146 5.44 -23.04 -14.98
C SER A 146 4.55 -23.83 -14.03
N GLU A 147 3.48 -24.42 -14.57
CA GLU A 147 2.59 -25.29 -13.79
C GLU A 147 3.35 -26.45 -13.12
N ALA A 148 4.31 -27.07 -13.82
CA ALA A 148 5.15 -28.12 -13.26
C ALA A 148 5.94 -27.66 -12.01
N VAL A 149 6.40 -26.41 -11.98
CA VAL A 149 7.11 -25.85 -10.82
C VAL A 149 6.15 -25.59 -9.67
N VAL A 150 4.96 -25.06 -9.95
CA VAL A 150 3.94 -24.79 -8.93
C VAL A 150 3.45 -26.11 -8.32
N SER A 151 3.16 -27.11 -9.15
CA SER A 151 2.73 -28.44 -8.73
C SER A 151 3.77 -29.13 -7.85
N MET A 152 5.04 -29.15 -8.29
CA MET A 152 6.14 -29.73 -7.52
C MET A 152 6.28 -29.08 -6.14
N VAL A 153 6.18 -27.75 -6.05
CA VAL A 153 6.28 -27.03 -4.78
C VAL A 153 5.07 -27.30 -3.89
N GLU A 154 3.87 -27.43 -4.45
CA GLU A 154 2.65 -27.80 -3.71
C GLU A 154 2.72 -29.22 -3.14
N GLU A 155 3.14 -30.20 -3.95
CA GLU A 155 3.32 -31.60 -3.52
C GLU A 155 4.33 -31.69 -2.37
N LEU A 156 5.40 -30.91 -2.43
CA LEU A 156 6.42 -30.90 -1.38
C LEU A 156 5.92 -30.20 -0.11
N ALA A 157 5.15 -29.11 -0.25
CA ALA A 157 4.59 -28.36 0.86
C ALA A 157 3.50 -29.13 1.63
N THR A 158 2.74 -29.97 0.93
CA THR A 158 1.65 -30.77 1.52
C THR A 158 2.13 -32.03 2.24
N SER A 159 3.40 -32.40 2.10
CA SER A 159 3.94 -33.55 2.83
C SER A 159 4.17 -33.22 4.32
N ASP A 160 3.63 -34.07 5.22
CA ASP A 160 3.43 -33.88 6.67
C ASP A 160 4.66 -33.47 7.53
N ALA A 161 5.84 -33.33 6.95
CA ALA A 161 7.02 -32.81 7.65
C ALA A 161 7.10 -31.28 7.46
N SER A 162 6.73 -30.51 8.49
CA SER A 162 6.98 -29.07 8.51
C SER A 162 8.49 -28.83 8.39
N ASN A 163 8.92 -28.24 7.29
CA ASN A 163 10.34 -27.95 7.06
C ASN A 163 10.49 -26.50 6.62
N VAL A 164 11.35 -25.76 7.32
CA VAL A 164 11.61 -24.33 7.09
C VAL A 164 12.10 -24.07 5.66
N ALA A 165 12.83 -25.03 5.07
CA ALA A 165 13.30 -24.92 3.70
C ALA A 165 12.14 -24.94 2.69
N ARG A 166 11.14 -25.81 2.88
CA ARG A 166 9.98 -25.95 1.98
C ARG A 166 9.12 -24.69 1.97
N ASP A 167 8.82 -24.16 3.15
CA ASP A 167 8.10 -22.89 3.30
C ASP A 167 8.79 -21.74 2.56
N LYS A 168 10.13 -21.78 2.51
CA LYS A 168 10.91 -20.80 1.76
C LYS A 168 10.70 -20.91 0.25
N PHE A 169 10.65 -22.12 -0.30
CA PHE A 169 10.36 -22.33 -1.73
C PHE A 169 8.92 -21.93 -2.10
N VAL A 170 7.94 -22.29 -1.28
CA VAL A 170 6.56 -21.81 -1.41
C VAL A 170 6.52 -20.29 -1.42
N SER A 171 7.18 -19.65 -0.44
CA SER A 171 7.24 -18.19 -0.37
C SER A 171 7.93 -17.57 -1.58
N MET A 172 8.99 -18.17 -2.13
CA MET A 172 9.69 -17.63 -3.31
C MET A 172 8.80 -17.67 -4.56
N VAL A 173 8.14 -18.81 -4.81
CA VAL A 173 7.19 -18.96 -5.93
C VAL A 173 6.01 -18.01 -5.75
N ALA A 174 5.43 -17.96 -4.55
CA ALA A 174 4.31 -17.08 -4.24
C ALA A 174 4.67 -15.59 -4.40
N GLN A 175 5.85 -15.16 -3.95
CA GLN A 175 6.34 -13.79 -4.15
C GLN A 175 6.48 -13.45 -5.63
N ARG A 176 6.99 -14.38 -6.45
CA ARG A 176 7.12 -14.16 -7.88
C ARG A 176 5.75 -14.06 -8.56
N ILE A 177 4.82 -14.97 -8.26
CA ILE A 177 3.45 -14.92 -8.78
C ILE A 177 2.78 -13.60 -8.37
N ALA A 178 2.89 -13.22 -7.10
CA ALA A 178 2.37 -11.95 -6.59
C ALA A 178 2.96 -10.74 -7.33
N TYR A 179 4.26 -10.75 -7.62
CA TYR A 179 4.91 -9.71 -8.43
C TYR A 179 4.34 -9.66 -9.85
N LEU A 180 4.16 -10.81 -10.52
CA LEU A 180 3.61 -10.89 -11.86
C LEU A 180 2.19 -10.30 -11.94
N VAL A 181 1.35 -10.62 -10.95
CA VAL A 181 -0.01 -10.06 -10.80
C VAL A 181 0.04 -8.54 -10.65
N ARG A 182 0.86 -8.01 -9.74
CA ARG A 182 0.94 -6.56 -9.49
C ARG A 182 1.42 -5.75 -10.70
N LYS A 183 2.27 -6.36 -11.51
CA LYS A 183 2.88 -5.73 -12.68
C LYS A 183 2.06 -5.91 -13.95
N ASN A 184 0.96 -6.66 -13.91
CA ASN A 184 0.23 -7.13 -15.09
C ASN A 184 1.18 -7.73 -16.14
N MET A 185 2.24 -8.42 -15.70
CA MET A 185 3.25 -9.00 -16.61
C MET A 185 2.79 -10.30 -17.26
N LEU A 186 1.70 -10.88 -16.78
CA LEU A 186 1.09 -12.10 -17.33
C LEU A 186 0.53 -11.92 -18.74
N THR A 187 0.25 -10.69 -19.18
CA THR A 187 -0.26 -10.40 -20.54
C THR A 187 0.84 -10.21 -21.58
N ALA A 188 2.11 -10.05 -21.18
CA ALA A 188 3.19 -9.69 -22.11
C ALA A 188 4.17 -10.83 -22.41
N GLU A 189 4.32 -11.78 -21.49
CA GLU A 189 5.37 -12.81 -21.56
C GLU A 189 4.82 -14.24 -21.64
N TRP A 190 3.50 -14.45 -21.53
CA TRP A 190 2.88 -15.77 -21.66
C TRP A 190 2.13 -15.87 -23.00
N PRO A 191 2.72 -16.51 -24.03
CA PRO A 191 2.25 -16.39 -25.42
C PRO A 191 1.12 -17.38 -25.72
N LEU A 192 0.13 -17.52 -24.84
CA LEU A 192 -0.99 -18.44 -25.06
C LEU A 192 -2.21 -17.80 -25.74
N ASP A 193 -2.23 -16.49 -25.93
CA ASP A 193 -3.06 -15.74 -26.88
C ASP A 193 -2.91 -14.26 -26.52
N ASP A 194 -2.89 -13.35 -27.50
CA ASP A 194 -2.77 -11.89 -27.33
C ASP A 194 -3.98 -11.24 -26.61
N THR A 195 -4.80 -12.05 -25.93
CA THR A 195 -6.01 -11.65 -25.24
C THR A 195 -5.77 -11.52 -23.73
N LYS A 196 -6.55 -10.65 -23.07
CA LYS A 196 -6.54 -10.47 -21.61
C LYS A 196 -6.70 -11.78 -20.83
N ASP A 197 -7.20 -12.82 -21.49
CA ASP A 197 -7.48 -14.17 -20.99
C ASP A 197 -6.24 -14.93 -20.51
N GLY A 198 -5.03 -14.61 -21.00
CA GLY A 198 -3.80 -15.30 -20.59
C GLY A 198 -3.49 -15.14 -19.09
N SER A 199 -3.82 -13.98 -18.52
CA SER A 199 -3.63 -13.71 -17.10
C SER A 199 -4.66 -14.43 -16.22
N GLU A 200 -5.90 -14.54 -16.69
CA GLU A 200 -6.97 -15.25 -15.99
C GLU A 200 -6.70 -16.76 -15.99
N LYS A 201 -6.33 -17.32 -17.14
CA LYS A 201 -5.89 -18.73 -17.25
C LYS A 201 -4.72 -19.06 -16.31
N TYR A 202 -3.77 -18.13 -16.09
CA TYR A 202 -2.65 -18.35 -15.17
C TYR A 202 -3.14 -18.43 -13.73
N LEU A 203 -4.00 -17.50 -13.35
CA LEU A 203 -4.56 -17.42 -12.01
C LEU A 203 -5.51 -18.59 -11.71
N ASP A 204 -6.21 -19.09 -12.73
CA ASP A 204 -7.01 -20.31 -12.64
C ASP A 204 -6.12 -21.53 -12.42
N MET A 205 -5.00 -21.64 -13.14
CA MET A 205 -4.00 -22.69 -12.90
C MET A 205 -3.44 -22.61 -11.47
N VAL A 206 -2.99 -21.43 -11.03
CA VAL A 206 -2.48 -21.25 -9.65
C VAL A 206 -3.57 -21.56 -8.61
N SER A 207 -4.84 -21.32 -8.93
CA SER A 207 -5.95 -21.60 -8.03
C SER A 207 -6.16 -23.08 -7.72
N GLN A 208 -5.60 -23.99 -8.53
CA GLN A 208 -5.62 -25.43 -8.29
C GLN A 208 -4.65 -25.86 -7.19
N TYR A 209 -3.70 -24.98 -6.80
CA TYR A 209 -2.65 -25.26 -5.82
C TYR A 209 -2.86 -24.41 -4.55
N PRO A 210 -3.61 -24.93 -3.54
CA PRO A 210 -4.13 -24.11 -2.44
C PRO A 210 -3.07 -23.51 -1.53
N THR A 211 -1.96 -24.21 -1.28
CA THR A 211 -0.89 -23.72 -0.40
C THR A 211 -0.18 -22.54 -1.05
N VAL A 212 0.21 -22.69 -2.32
CA VAL A 212 0.81 -21.60 -3.10
C VAL A 212 -0.17 -20.44 -3.24
N LYS A 213 -1.44 -20.70 -3.58
CA LYS A 213 -2.48 -19.67 -3.70
C LYS A 213 -2.64 -18.87 -2.41
N THR A 214 -2.74 -19.55 -1.27
CA THR A 214 -2.89 -18.90 0.03
C THR A 214 -1.69 -17.99 0.34
N ALA A 215 -0.47 -18.45 0.05
CA ALA A 215 0.73 -17.63 0.21
C ALA A 215 0.72 -16.41 -0.73
N VAL A 216 0.28 -16.56 -1.98
CA VAL A 216 0.13 -15.45 -2.94
C VAL A 216 -0.87 -14.42 -2.41
N ASP A 217 -2.02 -14.87 -1.92
CA ASP A 217 -3.08 -14.01 -1.40
C ASP A 217 -2.62 -13.25 -0.15
N GLN A 218 -1.95 -13.93 0.78
CA GLN A 218 -1.35 -13.29 1.96
C GLN A 218 -0.35 -12.20 1.57
N ILE A 219 0.51 -12.48 0.60
CA ILE A 219 1.50 -11.50 0.11
C ILE A 219 0.80 -10.32 -0.58
N ASN A 220 -0.27 -10.55 -1.33
CA ASN A 220 -1.00 -9.55 -2.10
C ASN A 220 -2.04 -8.74 -1.31
N ALA A 221 -2.57 -9.28 -0.22
CA ALA A 221 -3.56 -8.62 0.64
C ALA A 221 -3.26 -7.15 0.98
N PRO A 222 -2.03 -6.77 1.43
CA PRO A 222 -1.74 -5.37 1.73
C PRO A 222 -1.74 -4.48 0.48
N TRP A 223 -1.35 -5.02 -0.68
CA TRP A 223 -1.35 -4.29 -1.93
C TRP A 223 -2.77 -4.10 -2.48
N THR A 224 -3.62 -5.14 -2.45
CA THR A 224 -5.02 -5.07 -2.89
C THR A 224 -5.82 -4.09 -2.03
N ALA A 225 -5.64 -4.14 -0.70
CA ALA A 225 -6.23 -3.17 0.23
C ALA A 225 -5.79 -1.73 -0.10
N SER A 226 -4.50 -1.53 -0.40
CA SER A 226 -3.97 -0.22 -0.80
C SER A 226 -4.54 0.28 -2.13
N GLN A 227 -4.73 -0.60 -3.12
CA GLN A 227 -5.34 -0.25 -4.40
C GLN A 227 -6.82 0.13 -4.22
N HIS A 228 -7.58 -0.66 -3.47
CA HIS A 228 -8.98 -0.36 -3.17
C HIS A 228 -9.13 0.97 -2.43
N ALA A 229 -8.25 1.25 -1.47
CA ALA A 229 -8.22 2.54 -0.76
C ALA A 229 -7.95 3.72 -1.71
N ARG A 230 -7.04 3.57 -2.67
CA ARG A 230 -6.75 4.59 -3.70
C ARG A 230 -7.95 4.84 -4.60
N GLN A 231 -8.57 3.78 -5.10
CA GLN A 231 -9.77 3.89 -5.94
C GLN A 231 -10.92 4.57 -5.21
N THR A 232 -11.14 4.20 -3.94
CA THR A 232 -12.16 4.84 -3.08
C THR A 232 -11.85 6.32 -2.84
N ALA A 233 -10.59 6.67 -2.56
CA ALA A 233 -10.17 8.04 -2.35
C ALA A 233 -10.33 8.90 -3.63
N GLU A 234 -10.03 8.31 -4.79
CA GLU A 234 -10.20 8.96 -6.08
C GLU A 234 -11.67 9.18 -6.42
N ALA A 235 -12.53 8.17 -6.21
CA ALA A 235 -13.98 8.30 -6.40
C ALA A 235 -14.54 9.45 -5.53
N ARG A 236 -14.13 9.54 -4.27
CA ARG A 236 -14.51 10.65 -3.36
C ARG A 236 -13.98 11.99 -3.85
N ARG A 237 -12.77 12.05 -4.43
CA ARG A 237 -12.21 13.28 -5.00
C ARG A 237 -13.02 13.75 -6.20
N VAL A 238 -13.37 12.84 -7.10
CA VAL A 238 -14.21 13.12 -8.28
C VAL A 238 -15.60 13.61 -7.85
N GLU A 239 -16.21 12.96 -6.87
CA GLU A 239 -17.51 13.38 -6.35
C GLU A 239 -17.47 14.79 -5.72
N ARG A 240 -16.45 15.09 -4.91
CA ARG A 240 -16.25 16.45 -4.36
C ARG A 240 -16.06 17.49 -5.45
N ALA A 241 -15.29 17.18 -6.48
CA ALA A 241 -15.10 18.07 -7.63
C ALA A 241 -16.42 18.34 -8.36
N ARG A 242 -17.24 17.29 -8.57
CA ARG A 242 -18.58 17.42 -9.17
C ARG A 242 -19.52 18.28 -8.34
N ARG A 243 -19.54 18.10 -7.01
CA ARG A 243 -20.35 18.93 -6.10
C ARG A 243 -19.88 20.38 -6.08
N ALA A 244 -18.58 20.62 -6.08
CA ALA A 244 -18.01 21.96 -6.14
C ALA A 244 -18.34 22.67 -7.47
N ALA A 245 -18.26 21.96 -8.59
CA ALA A 245 -18.65 22.47 -9.91
C ALA A 245 -20.14 22.83 -9.95
N ALA A 246 -21.01 21.94 -9.46
CA ALA A 246 -22.45 22.22 -9.38
C ALA A 246 -22.77 23.43 -8.48
N ALA A 247 -22.06 23.59 -7.35
CA ALA A 247 -22.21 24.75 -6.49
C ALA A 247 -21.72 26.05 -7.16
N ALA A 248 -20.65 25.97 -7.96
CA ALA A 248 -20.16 27.12 -8.73
C ALA A 248 -21.15 27.54 -9.81
N GLU A 249 -21.77 26.60 -10.52
CA GLU A 249 -22.81 26.90 -11.51
C GLU A 249 -24.05 27.53 -10.86
N ARG A 250 -24.51 27.02 -9.72
CA ARG A 250 -25.61 27.64 -8.96
C ARG A 250 -25.29 29.08 -8.53
N LYS A 251 -24.05 29.35 -8.12
CA LYS A 251 -23.61 30.71 -7.79
C LYS A 251 -23.62 31.63 -9.00
N LYS A 252 -23.19 31.15 -10.17
CA LYS A 252 -23.26 31.92 -11.41
C LYS A 252 -24.70 32.24 -11.78
N GLN A 253 -25.59 31.24 -11.72
CA GLN A 253 -27.02 31.42 -11.97
C GLN A 253 -27.64 32.46 -11.03
N ALA A 254 -27.38 32.35 -9.72
CA ALA A 254 -27.87 33.33 -8.75
C ALA A 254 -27.37 34.76 -9.00
N VAL A 255 -26.13 34.93 -9.51
CA VAL A 255 -25.62 36.25 -9.90
C VAL A 255 -26.34 36.77 -11.14
N ILE A 256 -26.58 35.91 -12.15
CA ILE A 256 -27.33 36.28 -13.36
C ILE A 256 -28.76 36.69 -13.00
N GLU A 257 -29.47 35.87 -12.22
CA GLU A 257 -30.84 36.17 -11.74
C GLU A 257 -30.88 37.49 -10.98
N ARG A 258 -29.87 37.77 -10.13
CA ARG A 258 -29.78 39.05 -9.40
C ARG A 258 -29.55 40.24 -10.32
N LEU A 259 -28.76 40.09 -11.38
CA LEU A 259 -28.55 41.14 -12.37
C LEU A 259 -29.81 41.38 -13.20
N GLU A 260 -30.49 40.32 -13.62
CA GLU A 260 -31.78 40.40 -14.32
C GLU A 260 -32.84 41.08 -13.47
N TRP A 261 -32.95 40.69 -12.20
CA TRP A 261 -33.86 41.32 -11.26
C TRP A 261 -33.54 42.81 -11.06
N LYS A 262 -32.26 43.17 -10.91
CA LYS A 262 -31.84 44.57 -10.80
C LYS A 262 -32.18 45.37 -12.06
N LYS A 263 -31.97 44.80 -13.24
CA LYS A 263 -32.29 45.44 -14.53
C LYS A 263 -33.80 45.63 -14.70
N ALA A 264 -34.60 44.60 -14.38
CA ALA A 264 -36.06 44.69 -14.43
C ALA A 264 -36.59 45.76 -13.45
N ALA A 265 -36.02 45.84 -12.25
CA ALA A 265 -36.36 46.88 -11.29
C ALA A 265 -35.94 48.28 -11.75
N GLU A 266 -34.78 48.42 -12.41
CA GLU A 266 -34.34 49.69 -13.01
C GLU A 266 -35.24 50.12 -14.18
N GLU A 267 -35.73 49.19 -14.99
CA GLU A 267 -36.71 49.48 -16.04
C GLU A 267 -38.08 49.89 -15.46
N GLN A 268 -38.50 49.28 -14.35
CA GLN A 268 -39.81 49.54 -13.72
C GLN A 268 -39.83 50.82 -12.86
N TYR A 269 -38.72 51.14 -12.18
CA TYR A 269 -38.64 52.24 -11.22
C TYR A 269 -37.57 53.29 -11.58
N GLY A 270 -36.89 53.18 -12.73
CA GLY A 270 -35.85 54.12 -13.16
C GLY A 270 -36.38 55.54 -13.42
N SER A 271 -37.62 55.66 -13.90
CA SER A 271 -38.33 56.95 -14.02
C SER A 271 -38.82 57.51 -12.68
N ASP A 272 -38.97 56.66 -11.67
CA ASP A 272 -39.37 57.04 -10.31
C ASP A 272 -38.20 57.45 -9.42
N MET A 273 -36.96 57.50 -9.94
CA MET A 273 -35.82 57.97 -9.16
C MET A 273 -35.92 59.46 -8.77
N ASP A 274 -36.60 60.27 -9.60
CA ASP A 274 -36.96 61.65 -9.25
C ASP A 274 -38.07 61.67 -8.18
N ALA A 275 -39.07 60.78 -8.28
CA ALA A 275 -40.10 60.59 -7.26
C ALA A 275 -39.52 60.09 -5.93
N ARG A 276 -38.49 59.22 -5.97
CA ARG A 276 -37.71 58.76 -4.82
C ARG A 276 -36.97 59.90 -4.14
N ALA A 277 -36.31 60.77 -4.89
CA ALA A 277 -35.61 61.92 -4.31
C ALA A 277 -36.59 62.84 -3.56
N VAL A 278 -37.75 63.10 -4.15
CA VAL A 278 -38.85 63.87 -3.54
C VAL A 278 -39.41 63.14 -2.31
N PHE A 279 -39.58 61.83 -2.37
CA PHE A 279 -40.10 61.02 -1.26
C PHE A 279 -39.11 60.94 -0.08
N VAL A 280 -37.82 60.76 -0.34
CA VAL A 280 -36.77 60.75 0.69
C VAL A 280 -36.61 62.14 1.32
N GLU A 281 -36.68 63.22 0.54
CA GLU A 281 -36.76 64.60 1.07
C GLU A 281 -38.00 64.80 1.96
N LYS A 282 -39.16 64.27 1.53
CA LYS A 282 -40.41 64.33 2.30
C LYS A 282 -40.28 63.57 3.63
N LEU A 283 -39.72 62.36 3.63
CA LEU A 283 -39.44 61.56 4.84
C LEU A 283 -38.44 62.27 5.77
N LYS A 284 -37.36 62.86 5.24
CA LYS A 284 -36.36 63.59 6.04
C LYS A 284 -36.92 64.85 6.71
N ARG A 285 -37.83 65.56 6.04
CA ARG A 285 -38.46 66.77 6.59
C ARG A 285 -39.52 66.45 7.64
N GLN A 286 -40.13 65.27 7.57
CA GLN A 286 -41.22 64.85 8.46
C GLN A 286 -40.69 63.94 9.58
N ASN A 287 -39.96 64.54 10.52
CA ASN A 287 -39.22 63.86 11.59
C ASN A 287 -40.10 63.22 12.70
N LYS A 288 -41.40 63.01 12.45
CA LYS A 288 -42.33 62.46 13.44
C LYS A 288 -43.59 61.93 12.76
N VAL A 289 -43.58 60.62 12.51
CA VAL A 289 -44.73 59.72 12.31
C VAL A 289 -45.88 60.28 11.48
N MET A 290 -46.03 59.81 10.23
CA MET A 290 -47.38 59.75 9.65
C MET A 290 -47.59 58.61 8.63
N THR A 291 -48.85 58.21 8.57
CA THR A 291 -49.47 57.20 7.71
C THR A 291 -49.12 57.44 6.25
N LEU A 292 -48.25 56.58 5.72
CA LEU A 292 -47.99 56.50 4.29
C LEU A 292 -49.27 56.14 3.54
N THR A 293 -49.46 56.72 2.36
CA THR A 293 -50.51 56.25 1.46
C THR A 293 -50.18 54.84 0.95
N SER A 294 -51.19 54.10 0.47
CA SER A 294 -50.96 52.75 -0.08
C SER A 294 -49.91 52.75 -1.20
N GLU A 295 -49.94 53.79 -2.04
CA GLU A 295 -48.98 53.98 -3.13
C GLU A 295 -47.56 54.26 -2.61
N GLU A 296 -47.43 55.05 -1.54
CA GLU A 296 -46.14 55.33 -0.90
C GLU A 296 -45.56 54.10 -0.17
N MET A 297 -46.42 53.24 0.39
CA MET A 297 -46.00 51.96 0.98
C MET A 297 -45.54 50.95 -0.08
N GLU A 298 -46.23 50.87 -1.22
CA GLU A 298 -45.82 50.03 -2.34
C GLU A 298 -44.49 50.51 -2.94
N LEU A 299 -44.31 51.83 -3.10
CA LEU A 299 -43.04 52.42 -3.54
C LEU A 299 -41.91 52.15 -2.54
N ALA A 300 -42.16 52.32 -1.24
CA ALA A 300 -41.20 52.01 -0.19
C ALA A 300 -40.82 50.53 -0.15
N ALA A 301 -41.78 49.62 -0.31
CA ALA A 301 -41.54 48.18 -0.36
C ALA A 301 -40.72 47.78 -1.60
N GLY A 302 -41.02 48.38 -2.77
CA GLY A 302 -40.24 48.20 -4.01
C GLY A 302 -38.79 48.67 -3.86
N LEU A 303 -38.58 49.85 -3.26
CA LEU A 303 -37.25 50.43 -3.04
C LEU A 303 -36.43 49.70 -1.96
N MET A 304 -37.08 49.21 -0.89
CA MET A 304 -36.42 48.33 0.09
C MET A 304 -36.01 47.00 -0.55
N GLY A 305 -36.84 46.43 -1.42
CA GLY A 305 -36.48 45.25 -2.23
C GLY A 305 -35.23 45.50 -3.07
N TYR A 306 -35.06 46.73 -3.59
CA TYR A 306 -33.90 47.17 -4.37
C TYR A 306 -32.61 47.30 -3.54
N GLY A 307 -32.69 47.13 -2.21
CA GLY A 307 -31.56 47.21 -1.29
C GLY A 307 -31.27 48.64 -0.81
N ASP A 308 -32.24 49.55 -0.94
CA ASP A 308 -32.10 50.93 -0.49
C ASP A 308 -32.26 51.05 1.03
N VAL A 309 -31.11 50.96 1.71
CA VAL A 309 -31.04 50.92 3.18
C VAL A 309 -31.46 52.26 3.81
N GLU A 310 -31.46 53.37 3.07
CA GLU A 310 -31.84 54.67 3.62
C GLU A 310 -33.33 54.76 3.91
N ILE A 311 -34.20 54.24 3.03
CA ILE A 311 -35.65 54.27 3.24
C ILE A 311 -36.06 53.43 4.45
N GLY A 312 -35.45 52.25 4.62
CA GLY A 312 -35.68 51.40 5.79
C GLY A 312 -35.21 51.99 7.13
N ARG A 313 -34.49 53.13 7.14
CA ARG A 313 -34.17 53.85 8.38
C ARG A 313 -35.24 54.85 8.80
N TYR A 314 -36.10 55.27 7.88
CA TYR A 314 -37.13 56.28 8.10
C TYR A 314 -38.54 55.68 8.20
N LEU A 315 -38.69 54.38 7.92
CA LEU A 315 -39.88 53.55 8.21
C LEU A 315 -39.73 52.89 9.57
#